data_AF-W2SZH5-F1
#
_entry.id   AF-W2SZH5-F1
#
_cell.length_a   1.000
_cell.length_b   1.000
_cell.length_c   1.000
_cell.angle_alpha   90.00
_cell.angle_beta   90.00
_cell.angle_gamma   90.00
#
_symmetry.space_group_name_H-M   'P 1'
#
loop_
_entity.id
_entity.type
_entity.pdbx_description
1 polymer ?
#
loop_
_entity_poly.entity_id
_entity_poly.type
_entity_poly.pdbx_seq_one_letter_code
_entity_poly.pdbx_strand_id
1 'polypeptide(L)'
;MGLFMSIEPCDDFPCGGYLSCTPPVPFIYNLILLDSCDCEITRIAIKKHWMHPALERTEIEADGFCGTLFKPPGERRKGPFPAVIDISGTGGGLHEHKGSMLASEGFVVLCVAFFQYKNLVKKLSDVEIEYFEINAVVSINGPHVQNSFINIKEYGELLPQPRTDPKLGYFINGLMVSSPVLRHIELDESVEIPWRRIPASTSFRLVASIDDLVAPSVFCCRYVSQRLIEGGHNFEACWSASREMQGLG
;
A
#
# COMPACT_ATOMS: atom_id res chain seq x y z
N MET A 1 -23.20 3.10 -4.61
CA MET A 1 -22.23 3.68 -3.64
C MET A 1 -21.85 5.14 -3.96
N GLY A 2 -22.60 5.85 -4.81
CA GLY A 2 -22.20 7.19 -5.33
C GLY A 2 -21.82 8.19 -4.24
N LEU A 3 -22.70 8.39 -3.26
CA LEU A 3 -22.47 9.33 -2.15
C LEU A 3 -21.18 9.10 -1.34
N PHE A 4 -20.72 7.84 -1.24
CA PHE A 4 -19.46 7.54 -0.53
C PHE A 4 -18.24 7.65 -1.44
N MET A 5 -18.42 7.39 -2.74
CA MET A 5 -17.33 7.43 -3.73
C MET A 5 -17.06 8.84 -4.25
N SER A 6 -17.99 9.78 -4.06
CA SER A 6 -17.88 11.19 -4.44
C SER A 6 -17.63 12.11 -3.24
N ILE A 7 -17.12 11.57 -2.13
CA ILE A 7 -16.74 12.40 -0.98
C ILE A 7 -15.52 13.22 -1.39
N GLU A 8 -15.61 14.53 -1.24
CA GLU A 8 -14.53 15.45 -1.53
C GLU A 8 -13.71 15.76 -0.27
N PRO A 9 -12.41 16.07 -0.43
CA PRO A 9 -11.56 16.59 0.63
C PRO A 9 -12.18 17.81 1.33
N CYS A 10 -11.89 17.95 2.62
CA CYS A 10 -12.29 19.10 3.43
C CYS A 10 -11.09 19.64 4.22
N ASP A 11 -11.28 20.70 5.00
CA ASP A 11 -10.20 21.31 5.78
C ASP A 11 -9.51 20.30 6.75
N ASP A 12 -10.27 19.35 7.30
CA ASP A 12 -9.75 18.30 8.19
C ASP A 12 -9.01 17.19 7.42
N PHE A 13 -9.33 16.99 6.14
CA PHE A 13 -8.75 15.96 5.27
C PHE A 13 -8.46 16.56 3.90
N PRO A 14 -7.38 17.33 3.75
CA PRO A 14 -7.05 18.01 2.50
C PRO A 14 -6.60 17.01 1.42
N CYS A 15 -6.59 17.48 0.16
CA CYS A 15 -6.03 16.73 -0.96
C CYS A 15 -4.61 16.21 -0.63
N GLY A 16 -4.36 14.92 -0.90
CA GLY A 16 -3.07 14.28 -0.58
C GLY A 16 -2.91 13.89 0.90
N GLY A 17 -3.89 14.18 1.76
CA GLY A 17 -3.89 13.75 3.16
C GLY A 17 -4.02 12.23 3.29
N TYR A 18 -3.28 11.65 4.23
CA TYR A 18 -3.43 10.23 4.59
C TYR A 18 -4.56 10.05 5.58
N LEU A 19 -5.50 9.17 5.27
CA LEU A 19 -6.47 8.70 6.25
C LEU A 19 -5.77 7.74 7.22
N SER A 20 -5.36 8.25 8.38
CA SER A 20 -4.84 7.41 9.46
C SER A 20 -5.98 6.67 10.14
N CYS A 21 -5.96 5.34 10.06
CA CYS A 21 -6.93 4.45 10.69
C CYS A 21 -6.19 3.39 11.50
N THR A 22 -5.39 3.86 12.46
CA THR A 22 -4.61 3.04 13.39
C THR A 22 -4.80 3.58 14.81
N PRO A 23 -5.61 2.93 15.66
CA PRO A 23 -6.37 1.71 15.40
C PRO A 23 -7.56 1.92 14.43
N PRO A 24 -8.10 0.86 13.79
CA PRO A 24 -9.18 0.92 12.81
C PRO A 24 -10.55 1.16 13.48
N VAL A 25 -10.70 2.31 14.12
CA VAL A 25 -11.93 2.73 14.79
C VAL A 25 -13.02 3.08 13.76
N PRO A 26 -14.29 2.75 14.01
CA PRO A 26 -15.38 3.06 13.09
C PRO A 26 -15.51 4.57 12.80
N PHE A 27 -15.84 4.89 11.56
CA PHE A 27 -16.17 6.26 11.13
C PHE A 27 -17.68 6.46 11.07
N ILE A 28 -18.16 7.67 11.34
CA ILE A 28 -19.59 8.01 11.27
C ILE A 28 -19.82 8.97 10.10
N TYR A 29 -20.63 8.55 9.14
CA TYR A 29 -21.14 9.41 8.08
C TYR A 29 -22.50 9.97 8.48
N ASN A 30 -22.70 11.27 8.34
CA ASN A 30 -24.02 11.88 8.46
C ASN A 30 -24.66 11.92 7.07
N LEU A 31 -25.72 11.13 6.86
CA LEU A 31 -26.55 11.23 5.67
C LEU A 31 -27.65 12.25 5.96
N ILE A 32 -27.62 13.36 5.24
CA ILE A 32 -28.54 14.49 5.40
C ILE A 32 -29.46 14.54 4.18
N LEU A 33 -30.76 14.66 4.43
CA LEU A 33 -31.76 14.93 3.39
C LEU A 33 -32.10 16.41 3.42
N LEU A 34 -31.91 17.09 2.29
CA LEU A 34 -32.26 18.49 2.09
C LEU A 34 -33.51 18.59 1.21
N ASP A 35 -34.29 19.66 1.39
CA ASP A 35 -35.35 20.03 0.45
C ASP A 35 -34.79 20.77 -0.78
N SER A 36 -35.67 21.24 -1.67
CA SER A 36 -35.26 21.98 -2.88
C SER A 36 -34.68 23.37 -2.60
N CYS A 37 -34.74 23.85 -1.36
CA CYS A 37 -34.21 25.12 -0.90
C CYS A 37 -32.94 24.93 -0.05
N ASP A 38 -32.31 23.76 -0.11
CA ASP A 38 -31.15 23.35 0.70
C ASP A 38 -31.40 23.38 2.22
N CYS A 39 -32.66 23.33 2.65
CA CYS A 39 -33.01 23.25 4.06
C CYS A 39 -33.00 21.79 4.53
N GLU A 40 -32.35 21.51 5.67
CA GLU A 40 -32.29 20.16 6.24
C GLU A 40 -33.67 19.67 6.68
N ILE A 41 -34.15 18.59 6.05
CA ILE A 41 -35.37 17.88 6.42
C ILE A 41 -35.07 16.89 7.54
N THR A 42 -34.00 16.09 7.39
CA THR A 42 -33.61 15.08 8.37
C THR A 42 -32.16 14.63 8.22
N ARG A 43 -31.64 13.95 9.24
CA ARG A 43 -30.28 13.45 9.32
C ARG A 43 -30.23 12.09 10.00
N ILE A 44 -29.45 11.18 9.43
CA ILE A 44 -29.15 9.88 10.03
C ILE A 44 -27.65 9.62 10.06
N ALA A 45 -27.18 9.04 11.17
CA ALA A 45 -25.79 8.62 11.34
C ALA A 45 -25.60 7.18 10.84
N ILE A 46 -24.68 6.98 9.89
CA ILE A 46 -24.27 5.69 9.35
C ILE A 46 -22.88 5.36 9.86
N LYS A 47 -22.76 4.25 10.61
CA LYS A 47 -21.48 3.78 11.15
C LYS A 47 -20.79 2.85 10.16
N LYS A 48 -19.61 3.25 9.64
CA LYS A 48 -18.73 2.41 8.83
C LYS A 48 -17.69 1.73 9.72
N HIS A 49 -17.70 0.41 9.72
CA HIS A 49 -16.71 -0.40 10.41
C HIS A 49 -15.50 -0.68 9.50
N TRP A 50 -14.29 -0.49 10.02
CA TRP A 50 -13.03 -0.87 9.35
C TRP A 50 -12.53 -2.25 9.79
N MET A 51 -13.00 -2.71 10.94
CA MET A 51 -12.66 -4.00 11.53
C MET A 51 -13.96 -4.72 11.92
N HIS A 52 -14.12 -5.97 11.51
CA HIS A 52 -15.23 -6.79 11.95
C HIS A 52 -15.18 -6.99 13.48
N PRO A 53 -16.29 -6.85 14.23
CA PRO A 53 -16.28 -6.87 15.70
C PRO A 53 -15.72 -8.14 16.35
N ALA A 54 -15.75 -9.25 15.62
CA ALA A 54 -15.24 -10.55 16.08
C ALA A 54 -13.74 -10.78 15.79
N LEU A 55 -13.04 -9.82 15.17
CA LEU A 55 -11.60 -9.94 14.97
C LEU A 55 -10.85 -9.72 16.28
N GLU A 56 -9.80 -10.51 16.47
CA GLU A 56 -8.81 -10.32 17.51
C GLU A 56 -7.69 -9.44 16.96
N ARG A 57 -7.46 -8.28 17.59
CA ARG A 57 -6.38 -7.34 17.27
C ARG A 57 -5.33 -7.40 18.38
N THR A 58 -4.11 -7.78 18.02
CA THR A 58 -2.97 -7.87 18.96
C THR A 58 -1.84 -6.98 18.47
N GLU A 59 -1.43 -5.99 19.27
CA GLU A 59 -0.21 -5.23 19.00
C GLU A 59 1.01 -6.07 19.38
N ILE A 60 2.04 -6.01 18.54
CA ILE A 60 3.29 -6.74 18.73
C ILE A 60 4.43 -5.71 18.76
N GLU A 61 5.17 -5.73 19.86
CA GLU A 61 6.39 -4.96 20.06
C GLU A 61 7.44 -5.91 20.65
N ALA A 62 8.45 -6.27 19.85
CA ALA A 62 9.53 -7.16 20.28
C ALA A 62 10.79 -6.90 19.46
N ASP A 63 11.95 -6.81 20.11
CA ASP A 63 13.27 -6.81 19.45
C ASP A 63 13.41 -5.87 18.23
N GLY A 64 12.88 -4.64 18.35
CA GLY A 64 12.93 -3.65 17.25
C GLY A 64 11.91 -3.88 16.13
N PHE A 65 11.02 -4.86 16.28
CA PHE A 65 9.84 -5.06 15.45
C PHE A 65 8.62 -4.39 16.07
N CYS A 66 7.84 -3.70 15.23
CA CYS A 66 6.54 -3.14 15.60
C CYS A 66 5.50 -3.53 14.54
N GLY A 67 4.36 -4.06 14.98
CA GLY A 67 3.27 -4.40 14.08
C GLY A 67 1.99 -4.72 14.81
N THR A 68 0.96 -5.05 14.04
CA THR A 68 -0.34 -5.48 14.57
C THR A 68 -0.81 -6.72 13.84
N LEU A 69 -1.15 -7.74 14.61
CA LEU A 69 -1.74 -8.97 14.14
C LEU A 69 -3.26 -8.92 14.25
N PHE A 70 -3.93 -9.15 13.13
CA PHE A 70 -5.37 -9.36 13.05
C PHE A 70 -5.65 -10.83 12.80
N LYS A 71 -6.47 -11.43 13.67
CA LYS A 71 -6.85 -12.83 13.59
C LYS A 71 -8.38 -12.97 13.54
N PRO A 72 -8.91 -13.74 12.57
CA PRO A 72 -10.32 -14.08 12.52
C PRO A 72 -10.75 -14.94 13.72
N PRO A 73 -12.03 -14.92 14.13
CA PRO A 73 -12.51 -15.72 15.25
C PRO A 73 -12.26 -17.22 15.03
N GLY A 74 -11.56 -17.84 15.98
CA GLY A 74 -10.97 -19.19 15.84
C GLY A 74 -11.94 -20.37 15.90
N GLU A 75 -13.23 -20.16 16.21
CA GLU A 75 -14.14 -21.27 16.48
C GLU A 75 -14.96 -21.76 15.27
N ARG A 76 -15.16 -20.93 14.24
CA ARG A 76 -16.07 -21.28 13.12
C ARG A 76 -15.40 -21.89 11.88
N ARG A 77 -14.07 -21.85 11.75
CA ARG A 77 -13.34 -22.47 10.64
C ARG A 77 -12.18 -23.30 11.19
N LYS A 78 -12.40 -24.61 11.33
CA LYS A 78 -11.35 -25.60 11.63
C LYS A 78 -10.39 -25.69 10.44
N GLY A 79 -9.32 -24.88 10.41
CA GLY A 79 -8.26 -24.96 9.41
C GLY A 79 -7.20 -23.87 9.62
N PRO A 80 -5.97 -24.04 9.10
CA PRO A 80 -5.00 -22.95 9.08
C PRO A 80 -5.56 -21.79 8.26
N PHE A 81 -5.57 -20.60 8.85
CA PHE A 81 -5.97 -19.39 8.11
C PHE A 81 -4.86 -19.03 7.12
N PRO A 82 -5.20 -18.61 5.89
CA PRO A 82 -4.21 -18.03 5.00
C PRO A 82 -3.61 -16.77 5.66
N ALA A 83 -2.29 -16.67 5.67
CA ALA A 83 -1.56 -15.58 6.31
C ALA A 83 -1.09 -14.54 5.27
N VAL A 84 -1.16 -13.26 5.63
CA VAL A 84 -0.72 -12.14 4.78
C VAL A 84 0.13 -11.20 5.63
N ILE A 85 1.27 -10.78 5.09
CA ILE A 85 2.02 -9.63 5.62
C ILE A 85 1.62 -8.39 4.81
N ASP A 86 1.09 -7.37 5.50
CA ASP A 86 0.73 -6.08 4.91
C ASP A 86 1.84 -5.06 5.20
N ILE A 87 2.52 -4.63 4.14
CA ILE A 87 3.58 -3.62 4.21
C ILE A 87 3.09 -2.36 3.49
N SER A 88 3.11 -1.24 4.20
CA SER A 88 2.69 0.05 3.66
C SER A 88 3.83 0.75 2.91
N GLY A 89 3.47 1.79 2.14
CA GLY A 89 4.43 2.56 1.36
C GLY A 89 5.33 3.46 2.20
N THR A 90 5.96 4.42 1.53
CA THR A 90 6.97 5.33 2.09
C THR A 90 6.43 6.49 2.93
N GLY A 91 5.16 6.41 3.36
CA GLY A 91 4.56 7.38 4.28
C GLY A 91 5.00 7.19 5.74
N GLY A 92 5.58 6.03 6.07
CA GLY A 92 5.98 5.70 7.45
C GLY A 92 4.79 5.35 8.35
N GLY A 93 5.09 5.02 9.59
CA GLY A 93 4.06 4.66 10.57
C GLY A 93 3.54 3.23 10.40
N LEU A 94 2.38 2.97 11.02
CA LEU A 94 1.64 1.72 10.93
C LEU A 94 0.25 2.01 10.38
N HIS A 95 -0.18 1.26 9.36
CA HIS A 95 -1.51 1.39 8.78
C HIS A 95 -2.29 0.09 8.90
N GLU A 96 -3.41 0.12 9.61
CA GLU A 96 -4.16 -1.10 9.97
C GLU A 96 -5.45 -1.33 9.19
N HIS A 97 -5.93 -0.33 8.45
CA HIS A 97 -7.21 -0.40 7.74
C HIS A 97 -7.25 -1.51 6.69
N LYS A 98 -6.20 -1.67 5.87
CA LYS A 98 -6.12 -2.76 4.89
C LYS A 98 -6.09 -4.11 5.57
N GLY A 99 -5.21 -4.28 6.56
CA GLY A 99 -5.06 -5.56 7.25
C GLY A 99 -6.29 -5.99 8.03
N SER A 100 -6.98 -5.06 8.70
CA SER A 100 -8.24 -5.34 9.39
C SER A 100 -9.39 -5.71 8.44
N MET A 101 -9.46 -5.08 7.25
CA MET A 101 -10.44 -5.46 6.23
C MET A 101 -10.13 -6.84 5.62
N LEU A 102 -8.87 -7.12 5.29
CA LEU A 102 -8.45 -8.45 4.82
C LEU A 102 -8.72 -9.53 5.88
N ALA A 103 -8.44 -9.25 7.14
CA ALA A 103 -8.73 -10.20 8.22
C ALA A 103 -10.23 -10.46 8.39
N SER A 104 -11.06 -9.46 8.09
CA SER A 104 -12.52 -9.60 8.12
C SER A 104 -13.03 -10.60 7.07
N GLU A 105 -12.28 -10.81 5.99
CA GLU A 105 -12.55 -11.81 4.95
C GLU A 105 -12.01 -13.23 5.29
N GLY A 106 -11.32 -13.36 6.43
CA GLY A 106 -10.86 -14.65 6.95
C GLY A 106 -9.37 -14.93 6.76
N PHE A 107 -8.56 -13.90 6.51
CA PHE A 107 -7.10 -14.00 6.52
C PHE A 107 -6.54 -13.70 7.92
N VAL A 108 -5.41 -14.30 8.29
CA VAL A 108 -4.59 -13.78 9.38
C VAL A 108 -3.65 -12.74 8.77
N VAL A 109 -3.66 -11.52 9.29
CA VAL A 109 -2.92 -10.42 8.67
C VAL A 109 -2.00 -9.77 9.69
N LEU A 110 -0.71 -9.70 9.34
CA LEU A 110 0.31 -8.98 10.09
C LEU A 110 0.62 -7.66 9.38
N CYS A 111 0.13 -6.55 9.93
CA CYS A 111 0.52 -5.21 9.50
C CYS A 111 1.88 -4.88 10.12
N VAL A 112 2.86 -4.53 9.29
CA VAL A 112 4.24 -4.26 9.73
C VAL A 112 4.57 -2.78 9.58
N ALA A 113 5.11 -2.18 10.64
CA ALA A 113 5.78 -0.89 10.58
C ALA A 113 7.29 -1.11 10.49
N PHE A 114 7.98 -0.32 9.67
CA PHE A 114 9.42 -0.42 9.47
C PHE A 114 10.17 0.90 9.67
N PHE A 115 9.48 2.05 9.72
CA PHE A 115 10.06 3.35 10.09
C PHE A 115 8.97 4.35 10.52
N GLN A 116 9.36 5.44 11.18
CA GLN A 116 8.47 6.50 11.69
C GLN A 116 7.32 5.99 12.56
N TYR A 117 7.58 4.95 13.35
CA TYR A 117 6.59 4.38 14.26
C TYR A 117 7.24 4.00 15.59
N LYS A 118 6.65 4.44 16.71
CA LYS A 118 7.13 4.16 18.07
C LYS A 118 8.65 4.40 18.21
N ASN A 119 9.42 3.35 18.51
CA ASN A 119 10.87 3.36 18.71
C ASN A 119 11.67 3.01 17.44
N LEU A 120 11.02 2.81 16.29
CA LEU A 120 11.70 2.54 15.02
C LEU A 120 12.45 3.77 14.50
N VAL A 121 13.31 3.53 13.52
CA VAL A 121 14.09 4.58 12.84
C VAL A 121 13.19 5.67 12.26
N LYS A 122 13.67 6.92 12.27
CA LYS A 122 12.88 8.09 11.85
C LYS A 122 12.95 8.38 10.36
N LYS A 123 13.98 7.87 9.68
CA LYS A 123 14.20 8.08 8.25
C LYS A 123 14.22 6.74 7.56
N LEU A 124 13.65 6.72 6.35
CA LEU A 124 13.67 5.53 5.51
C LEU A 124 15.09 5.08 5.15
N SER A 125 16.02 6.03 4.97
CA SER A 125 17.45 5.77 4.73
C SER A 125 18.16 4.96 5.80
N ASP A 126 17.58 4.92 7.00
CA ASP A 126 18.14 4.23 8.16
C ASP A 126 17.53 2.84 8.34
N VAL A 127 16.57 2.46 7.48
CA VAL A 127 15.98 1.11 7.47
C VAL A 127 16.98 0.11 6.92
N GLU A 128 17.11 -1.00 7.64
CA GLU A 128 17.92 -2.14 7.26
C GLU A 128 17.00 -3.33 6.96
N ILE A 129 17.17 -3.95 5.80
CA ILE A 129 16.41 -5.13 5.40
C ILE A 129 17.23 -6.38 5.71
N GLU A 130 16.62 -7.30 6.44
CA GLU A 130 17.04 -8.69 6.54
C GLU A 130 16.01 -9.58 5.84
N TYR A 131 16.49 -10.63 5.16
CA TYR A 131 15.63 -11.53 4.40
C TYR A 131 15.13 -12.67 5.28
N PHE A 132 13.82 -12.88 5.29
CA PHE A 132 13.18 -14.04 5.87
C PHE A 132 12.32 -14.73 4.81
N GLU A 133 12.02 -16.01 5.00
CA GLU A 133 11.07 -16.72 4.14
C GLU A 133 9.65 -16.18 4.40
N ILE A 134 8.98 -15.71 3.35
CA ILE A 134 7.64 -15.11 3.46
C ILE A 134 6.65 -15.86 2.56
N ASN A 135 5.51 -16.26 3.13
CA ASN A 135 4.49 -17.02 2.42
C ASN A 135 3.63 -16.16 1.47
N ALA A 136 3.31 -14.92 1.88
CA ALA A 136 2.59 -13.95 1.05
C ALA A 136 2.80 -12.53 1.58
N VAL A 137 3.06 -11.59 0.67
CA VAL A 137 3.16 -10.16 0.95
C VAL A 137 2.17 -9.41 0.07
N VAL A 138 1.47 -8.45 0.66
CA VAL A 138 0.74 -7.43 -0.09
C VAL A 138 1.49 -6.12 0.10
N SER A 139 1.96 -5.56 -1.02
CA SER A 139 2.62 -4.25 -1.08
C SER A 139 1.89 -3.36 -2.08
N ILE A 140 1.87 -2.07 -1.78
CA ILE A 140 1.25 -1.05 -2.64
C ILE A 140 2.35 -0.20 -3.30
N ASN A 141 2.21 0.04 -4.60
CA ASN A 141 3.00 1.03 -5.35
C ASN A 141 4.53 0.87 -5.23
N GLY A 142 5.03 -0.37 -5.17
CA GLY A 142 6.47 -0.64 -5.18
C GLY A 142 7.07 -0.37 -6.56
N PRO A 143 7.99 0.61 -6.73
CA PRO A 143 8.75 0.73 -7.97
C PRO A 143 9.63 -0.51 -8.16
N HIS A 144 9.99 -0.81 -9.41
CA HIS A 144 10.91 -1.90 -9.76
C HIS A 144 12.37 -1.60 -9.40
N VAL A 145 12.65 -0.39 -8.87
CA VAL A 145 13.98 0.08 -8.47
C VAL A 145 13.90 0.99 -7.24
N GLN A 146 14.99 1.01 -6.48
CA GLN A 146 15.26 2.05 -5.49
C GLN A 146 15.59 3.37 -6.22
N ASN A 147 15.49 4.51 -5.53
CA ASN A 147 15.92 5.80 -6.06
C ASN A 147 16.35 6.72 -4.92
N SER A 148 17.01 7.83 -5.23
CA SER A 148 17.55 8.76 -4.23
C SER A 148 16.55 9.34 -3.21
N PHE A 149 15.24 9.25 -3.50
CA PHE A 149 14.17 9.67 -2.58
C PHE A 149 13.69 8.54 -1.65
N ILE A 150 13.95 7.28 -2.01
CA ILE A 150 13.53 6.06 -1.32
C ILE A 150 14.76 5.15 -1.23
N ASN A 151 15.55 5.35 -0.18
CA ASN A 151 16.81 4.64 0.04
C ASN A 151 16.65 3.69 1.21
N ILE A 152 17.11 2.44 1.05
CA ILE A 152 17.10 1.41 2.10
C ILE A 152 18.47 0.72 2.10
N LYS A 153 18.88 0.17 3.24
CA LYS A 153 20.13 -0.58 3.39
C LYS A 153 19.90 -2.09 3.37
N GLU A 154 20.86 -2.81 2.79
CA GLU A 154 21.00 -4.27 2.85
C GLU A 154 22.38 -4.56 3.44
N TYR A 155 22.45 -5.23 4.60
CA TYR A 155 23.70 -5.53 5.32
C TYR A 155 24.59 -4.30 5.57
N GLY A 156 24.01 -3.23 6.12
CA GLY A 156 24.69 -1.97 6.41
C GLY A 156 25.00 -1.06 5.20
N GLU A 157 24.90 -1.57 3.96
CA GLU A 157 25.21 -0.82 2.73
C GLU A 157 23.93 -0.35 2.04
N LEU A 158 23.97 0.82 1.40
CA LEU A 158 22.84 1.30 0.62
C LEU A 158 22.61 0.41 -0.61
N LEU A 159 21.35 0.04 -0.85
CA LEU A 159 20.99 -0.63 -2.09
C LEU A 159 21.41 0.22 -3.30
N PRO A 160 21.93 -0.39 -4.38
CA PRO A 160 22.31 0.33 -5.58
C PRO A 160 21.15 1.13 -6.15
N GLN A 161 21.45 2.34 -6.64
CA GLN A 161 20.45 3.26 -7.16
C GLN A 161 20.77 3.62 -8.61
N PRO A 162 19.76 3.63 -9.50
CA PRO A 162 19.95 4.09 -10.86
C PRO A 162 20.22 5.60 -10.89
N ARG A 163 20.83 6.06 -11.99
CA ARG A 163 20.90 7.49 -12.27
C ARG A 163 19.52 8.00 -12.68
N THR A 164 19.08 9.06 -12.02
CA THR A 164 17.80 9.72 -12.29
C THR A 164 18.03 11.17 -12.70
N ASP A 165 17.25 11.70 -13.65
CA ASP A 165 17.19 13.15 -13.88
C ASP A 165 16.14 13.78 -12.95
N PRO A 166 16.55 14.51 -11.89
CA PRO A 166 15.62 15.11 -10.95
C PRO A 166 14.73 16.19 -11.59
N LYS A 167 15.10 16.73 -12.77
CA LYS A 167 14.32 17.76 -13.46
C LYS A 167 13.02 17.22 -14.07
N LEU A 168 12.90 15.91 -14.22
CA LEU A 168 11.68 15.27 -14.75
C LEU A 168 10.58 15.14 -13.68
N GLY A 169 10.94 15.21 -12.40
CA GLY A 169 9.99 15.15 -11.29
C GLY A 169 9.38 16.52 -11.00
N TYR A 170 8.10 16.53 -10.63
CA TYR A 170 7.40 17.73 -10.20
C TYR A 170 6.33 17.38 -9.15
N PHE A 171 5.68 18.37 -8.55
CA PHE A 171 4.67 18.16 -7.51
C PHE A 171 3.31 18.66 -7.97
N ILE A 172 2.26 17.90 -7.63
CA ILE A 172 0.85 18.32 -7.74
C ILE A 172 0.25 18.20 -6.33
N ASN A 173 -0.28 19.28 -5.76
CA ASN A 173 -0.92 19.29 -4.43
C ASN A 173 -0.06 18.62 -3.33
N GLY A 174 1.26 18.83 -3.36
CA GLY A 174 2.19 18.23 -2.39
C GLY A 174 2.57 16.77 -2.66
N LEU A 175 1.96 16.11 -3.64
CA LEU A 175 2.32 14.77 -4.08
C LEU A 175 3.38 14.81 -5.19
N MET A 176 4.43 14.01 -5.04
CA MET A 176 5.50 13.90 -6.03
C MET A 176 5.04 13.08 -7.25
N VAL A 177 5.08 13.69 -8.42
CA VAL A 177 4.89 13.05 -9.71
C VAL A 177 6.25 12.56 -10.22
N SER A 178 6.55 11.28 -9.94
CA SER A 178 7.80 10.62 -10.37
C SER A 178 7.64 9.72 -11.59
N SER A 179 6.45 9.61 -12.17
CA SER A 179 6.20 8.83 -13.39
C SER A 179 7.14 9.17 -14.56
N PRO A 180 7.41 10.44 -14.90
CA PRO A 180 8.38 10.77 -15.95
C PRO A 180 9.81 10.37 -15.59
N VAL A 181 10.21 10.49 -14.32
CA VAL A 181 11.53 10.07 -13.84
C VAL A 181 11.70 8.56 -14.06
N LEU A 182 10.77 7.77 -13.52
CA LEU A 182 10.84 6.30 -13.52
C LEU A 182 10.78 5.68 -14.91
N ARG A 183 10.15 6.35 -15.89
CA ARG A 183 10.10 5.87 -17.30
C ARG A 183 11.39 6.10 -18.07
N HIS A 184 12.25 7.02 -17.64
CA HIS A 184 13.50 7.38 -18.32
C HIS A 184 14.74 6.95 -17.53
N ILE A 185 14.56 6.15 -16.48
CA ILE A 185 15.68 5.55 -15.76
C ILE A 185 16.41 4.57 -16.67
N GLU A 186 17.73 4.69 -16.67
CA GLU A 186 18.61 3.65 -17.23
C GLU A 186 18.86 2.61 -16.14
N LEU A 187 18.53 1.36 -16.45
CA LEU A 187 18.72 0.21 -15.56
C LEU A 187 19.96 -0.56 -15.98
N ASP A 188 20.80 -0.89 -15.01
CA ASP A 188 21.90 -1.84 -15.14
C ASP A 188 21.71 -3.00 -14.15
N GLU A 189 22.39 -4.12 -14.37
CA GLU A 189 22.20 -5.33 -13.54
C GLU A 189 22.45 -5.11 -12.04
N SER A 190 23.24 -4.10 -11.65
CA SER A 190 23.53 -3.83 -10.24
C SER A 190 22.35 -3.21 -9.49
N VAL A 191 21.47 -2.48 -10.17
CA VAL A 191 20.32 -1.79 -9.58
C VAL A 191 19.01 -2.55 -9.74
N GLU A 192 19.03 -3.68 -10.46
CA GLU A 192 17.87 -4.53 -10.66
C GLU A 192 17.56 -5.39 -9.43
N ILE A 193 16.27 -5.69 -9.26
CA ILE A 193 15.85 -6.72 -8.30
C ILE A 193 16.54 -8.03 -8.68
N PRO A 194 17.23 -8.71 -7.76
CA PRO A 194 17.90 -9.97 -8.05
C PRO A 194 16.88 -11.11 -8.16
N TRP A 195 16.12 -11.15 -9.25
CA TRP A 195 14.98 -12.07 -9.48
C TRP A 195 15.34 -13.54 -9.24
N ARG A 196 16.59 -13.94 -9.52
CA ARG A 196 17.09 -15.30 -9.29
C ARG A 196 17.11 -15.73 -7.81
N ARG A 197 17.09 -14.78 -6.86
CA ARG A 197 17.00 -15.07 -5.42
C ARG A 197 15.60 -15.52 -5.01
N ILE A 198 14.59 -15.26 -5.83
CA ILE A 198 13.19 -15.59 -5.55
C ILE A 198 12.95 -17.06 -5.93
N PRO A 199 12.34 -17.88 -5.06
CA PRO A 199 11.92 -19.22 -5.44
C PRO A 199 10.95 -19.24 -6.63
N ALA A 200 11.14 -20.16 -7.58
CA ALA A 200 10.23 -20.32 -8.73
C ALA A 200 8.79 -20.72 -8.32
N SER A 201 8.63 -21.29 -7.11
CA SER A 201 7.33 -21.62 -6.52
C SER A 201 6.54 -20.38 -6.06
N THR A 202 7.18 -19.22 -5.92
CA THR A 202 6.53 -17.98 -5.53
C THR A 202 5.63 -17.49 -6.67
N SER A 203 4.35 -17.31 -6.37
CA SER A 203 3.36 -16.77 -7.30
C SER A 203 3.18 -15.27 -7.08
N PHE A 204 3.04 -14.51 -8.17
CA PHE A 204 2.89 -13.06 -8.12
C PHE A 204 1.50 -12.62 -8.61
N ARG A 205 0.96 -11.57 -8.01
CA ARG A 205 -0.17 -10.83 -8.55
C ARG A 205 0.17 -9.36 -8.66
N LEU A 206 0.15 -8.84 -9.88
CA LEU A 206 0.48 -7.45 -10.19
C LEU A 206 -0.82 -6.69 -10.45
N VAL A 207 -0.99 -5.56 -9.76
CA VAL A 207 -2.14 -4.66 -9.95
C VAL A 207 -1.58 -3.28 -10.28
N ALA A 208 -2.02 -2.72 -11.40
CA ALA A 208 -1.53 -1.44 -11.90
C ALA A 208 -2.68 -0.46 -12.15
N SER A 209 -2.43 0.82 -11.86
CA SER A 209 -3.31 1.92 -12.25
C SER A 209 -2.81 2.58 -13.52
N ILE A 210 -3.70 2.80 -14.49
CA ILE A 210 -3.37 3.43 -15.78
C ILE A 210 -2.93 4.89 -15.61
N ASP A 211 -3.44 5.55 -14.58
CA ASP A 211 -3.26 6.95 -14.24
C ASP A 211 -2.31 7.18 -13.06
N ASP A 212 -1.44 6.20 -12.76
CA ASP A 212 -0.45 6.35 -11.69
C ASP A 212 0.64 7.36 -12.08
N LEU A 213 0.58 8.53 -11.44
CA LEU A 213 1.55 9.62 -11.62
C LEU A 213 2.78 9.46 -10.70
N VAL A 214 2.69 8.64 -9.65
CA VAL A 214 3.77 8.48 -8.68
C VAL A 214 4.70 7.35 -9.13
N ALA A 215 4.19 6.14 -9.26
CA ALA A 215 4.94 4.98 -9.73
C ALA A 215 4.22 4.47 -10.98
N PRO A 216 4.73 4.67 -12.21
CA PRO A 216 3.99 4.42 -13.44
C PRO A 216 3.67 2.92 -13.56
N SER A 217 2.58 2.49 -12.94
CA SER A 217 2.46 1.11 -12.47
C SER A 217 2.17 0.17 -13.62
N VAL A 218 1.57 0.66 -14.72
CA VAL A 218 1.51 -0.07 -15.99
C VAL A 218 2.91 -0.35 -16.55
N PHE A 219 3.78 0.65 -16.58
CA PHE A 219 5.15 0.50 -17.05
C PHE A 219 5.94 -0.45 -16.14
N CYS A 220 5.90 -0.23 -14.81
CA CYS A 220 6.58 -1.09 -13.85
C CYS A 220 6.07 -2.53 -13.89
N CYS A 221 4.75 -2.76 -13.95
CA CYS A 221 4.20 -4.11 -14.01
C CYS A 221 4.55 -4.82 -15.32
N ARG A 222 4.62 -4.11 -16.45
CA ARG A 222 5.11 -4.69 -17.72
C ARG A 222 6.56 -5.14 -17.60
N TYR A 223 7.42 -4.28 -17.05
CA TYR A 223 8.82 -4.61 -16.81
C TYR A 223 8.96 -5.82 -15.87
N VAL A 224 8.27 -5.81 -14.72
CA VAL A 224 8.26 -6.92 -13.76
C VAL A 224 7.73 -8.20 -14.40
N SER A 225 6.65 -8.13 -15.19
CA SER A 225 6.10 -9.28 -15.91
C SER A 225 7.14 -9.95 -16.81
N GLN A 226 7.93 -9.14 -17.54
CA GLN A 226 8.99 -9.67 -18.39
C GLN A 226 10.06 -10.40 -17.57
N ARG A 227 10.49 -9.81 -16.45
CA ARG A 227 11.49 -10.44 -15.55
C ARG A 227 10.97 -11.71 -14.89
N LEU A 228 9.69 -11.76 -14.54
CA LEU A 228 9.05 -12.96 -14.00
C LEU A 228 8.97 -14.08 -15.05
N ILE A 229 8.70 -13.77 -16.32
CA ILE A 229 8.75 -14.74 -17.43
C ILE A 229 10.18 -15.28 -17.60
N GLU A 230 11.18 -14.41 -17.65
CA GLU A 230 12.59 -14.79 -17.79
C GLU A 230 13.08 -15.64 -16.61
N GLY A 231 12.58 -15.39 -15.40
CA GLY A 231 12.88 -16.16 -14.20
C GLY A 231 12.06 -17.45 -14.03
N GLY A 232 11.09 -17.72 -14.90
CA GLY A 232 10.23 -18.91 -14.82
C GLY A 232 9.20 -18.89 -13.68
N HIS A 233 8.75 -17.71 -13.26
CA HIS A 233 7.77 -17.53 -12.19
C HIS A 233 6.33 -17.54 -12.71
N ASN A 234 5.41 -17.98 -11.85
CA ASN A 234 3.96 -17.86 -12.11
C ASN A 234 3.47 -16.47 -11.70
N PHE A 235 2.68 -15.80 -12.55
CA PHE A 235 2.10 -14.51 -12.21
C PHE A 235 0.76 -14.23 -12.90
N GLU A 236 -0.04 -13.35 -12.28
CA GLU A 236 -1.24 -12.73 -12.85
C GLU A 236 -1.03 -11.20 -12.87
N ALA A 237 -1.49 -10.52 -13.93
CA ALA A 237 -1.45 -9.06 -14.02
C ALA A 237 -2.83 -8.48 -14.35
N CYS A 238 -3.24 -7.43 -13.63
CA CYS A 238 -4.50 -6.72 -13.81
C CYS A 238 -4.28 -5.20 -13.95
N TRP A 239 -5.04 -4.58 -14.84
CA TRP A 239 -4.99 -3.13 -15.12
C TRP A 239 -6.30 -2.48 -14.68
N SER A 240 -6.24 -1.51 -13.78
CA SER A 240 -7.38 -0.68 -13.36
C SER A 240 -7.20 0.76 -13.82
N ALA A 241 -8.29 1.45 -14.14
CA ALA A 241 -8.30 2.90 -14.32
C ALA A 241 -9.13 3.54 -13.20
N SER A 242 -8.71 4.71 -12.70
CA SER A 242 -9.61 5.55 -11.92
C SER A 242 -10.80 6.01 -12.78
N ARG A 243 -11.97 6.15 -12.16
CA ARG A 243 -13.21 6.52 -12.87
C ARG A 243 -13.25 7.97 -13.35
N GLU A 244 -12.36 8.83 -12.89
CA GLU A 244 -12.34 10.25 -13.31
C GLU A 244 -12.11 10.41 -14.82
N MET A 245 -11.49 9.42 -15.49
CA MET A 245 -11.39 9.39 -16.95
C MET A 245 -12.51 8.62 -17.68
N GLN A 246 -13.42 7.93 -16.97
CA GLN A 246 -14.54 7.23 -17.62
C GLN A 246 -15.65 8.19 -18.08
N GLY A 247 -15.53 9.49 -17.79
CA GLY A 247 -16.47 10.55 -18.20
C GLY A 247 -15.96 11.48 -19.33
N LEU A 248 -14.82 11.18 -19.96
CA LEU A 248 -14.25 11.97 -21.07
C LEU A 248 -14.27 11.23 -22.42
N GLY A 249 -15.23 10.32 -22.61
CA GLY A 249 -15.49 9.63 -23.86
C GLY A 249 -16.64 10.23 -24.64
#